data_AF-A0A1Y4S3A9-F1
#
_entry.id   AF-A0A1Y4S3A9-F1
#
_cell.length_a   1.000
_cell.length_b   1.000
_cell.length_c   1.000
_cell.angle_alpha   90.00
_cell.angle_beta   90.00
_cell.angle_gamma   90.00
#
_symmetry.space_group_name_H-M   'P 1'
#
loop_
_entity.id
_entity.type
_entity.pdbx_description
1 polymer ?
#
loop_
_entity_poly.entity_id
_entity_poly.type
_entity_poly.pdbx_seq_one_letter_code
_entity_poly.pdbx_strand_id
1 'polypeptide(L)'
;MDTADIQFRTATFGGFSKQDVQDYIDRSNREHQRQMEGLQKELSQAAGERDKYRDRVESAESRNVELSSKVQTLTAELEEAQKDRTEREEELERLHARVAELEGRLEKAEHAADAYERIKDRTAGIELEAHCRAQAVEAAALVQVDKARRELEQWVVRVQAGYDQLRTEVEATLSHASGELEKVQRTMEGVTAELDQRDGDLKALMRTYEEAIGPQMPDPLPLEEPAKKK
;
A
#
# COMPACT_ATOMS: atom_id res chain seq x y z
N MET A 1 47.90 74.61 -112.43
CA MET A 1 47.13 75.86 -112.26
C MET A 1 47.47 76.39 -110.89
N ASP A 2 48.75 76.61 -110.65
CA ASP A 2 49.48 77.88 -110.88
C ASP A 2 49.12 78.89 -109.79
N THR A 3 49.80 78.75 -108.65
CA THR A 3 50.99 79.56 -108.29
C THR A 3 50.61 81.01 -108.04
N ALA A 4 50.04 81.25 -106.85
CA ALA A 4 50.21 82.54 -106.20
C ALA A 4 51.64 82.59 -105.67
N ASP A 5 52.56 83.07 -106.52
CA ASP A 5 53.96 83.31 -106.18
C ASP A 5 54.03 84.51 -105.22
N ILE A 6 54.14 84.24 -103.92
CA ILE A 6 54.21 85.27 -102.88
C ILE A 6 55.62 85.88 -102.92
N GLN A 7 55.76 87.04 -103.60
CA GLN A 7 57.00 87.81 -103.67
C GLN A 7 57.35 88.49 -102.33
N PHE A 8 58.29 87.93 -101.57
CA PHE A 8 58.95 88.59 -100.44
C PHE A 8 60.11 89.46 -100.93
N ARG A 9 60.00 90.79 -100.82
CA ARG A 9 61.03 91.75 -101.27
C ARG A 9 61.97 92.17 -100.13
N THR A 10 63.27 92.19 -100.41
CA THR A 10 64.33 92.70 -99.52
C THR A 10 64.25 94.23 -99.44
N ALA A 11 64.33 94.76 -98.21
CA ALA A 11 63.88 96.10 -97.82
C ALA A 11 64.53 97.30 -98.55
N THR A 12 63.73 98.37 -98.74
CA THR A 12 64.18 99.78 -98.64
C THR A 12 63.07 100.78 -98.32
N PHE A 13 61.77 100.50 -98.51
CA PHE A 13 60.71 101.35 -97.94
C PHE A 13 59.36 100.61 -97.86
N GLY A 14 58.87 100.31 -96.65
CA GLY A 14 57.46 100.01 -96.39
C GLY A 14 56.94 98.57 -96.59
N GLY A 15 57.79 97.56 -96.80
CA GLY A 15 57.38 96.14 -96.88
C GLY A 15 58.14 95.24 -95.90
N PHE A 16 57.51 94.16 -95.44
CA PHE A 16 58.10 93.20 -94.49
C PHE A 16 59.39 92.57 -95.05
N SER A 17 60.49 92.64 -94.28
CA SER A 17 61.77 92.01 -94.61
C SER A 17 61.66 90.48 -94.54
N LYS A 18 62.08 89.78 -95.60
CA LYS A 18 62.07 88.31 -95.67
C LYS A 18 62.76 87.64 -94.47
N GLN A 19 63.88 88.21 -94.01
CA GLN A 19 64.65 87.67 -92.90
C GLN A 19 63.91 87.79 -91.57
N ASP A 20 63.24 88.92 -91.32
CA ASP A 20 62.46 89.15 -90.09
C ASP A 20 61.21 88.26 -90.03
N VAL A 21 60.58 88.02 -91.18
CA VAL A 21 59.45 87.06 -91.31
C VAL A 21 59.93 85.63 -91.04
N GLN A 22 61.09 85.25 -91.58
CA GLN A 22 61.68 83.92 -91.35
C GLN A 22 62.04 83.73 -89.87
N ASP A 23 62.68 84.71 -89.24
CA ASP A 23 63.06 84.67 -87.82
C ASP A 23 61.83 84.65 -86.90
N TYR A 24 60.74 85.35 -87.27
CA TYR A 24 59.47 85.30 -86.56
C TYR A 24 58.80 83.92 -86.69
N ILE A 25 58.77 83.35 -87.90
CA ILE A 25 58.24 82.00 -88.13
C ILE A 25 59.05 80.97 -87.35
N ASP A 26 60.38 81.06 -87.35
CA ASP A 26 61.25 80.15 -86.62
C ASP A 26 61.09 80.30 -85.10
N ARG A 27 60.92 81.53 -84.61
CA ARG A 27 60.65 81.81 -83.19
C ARG A 27 59.28 81.27 -82.77
N SER A 28 58.24 81.54 -83.57
CA SER A 28 56.88 81.06 -83.34
C SER A 28 56.79 79.54 -83.43
N ASN A 29 57.47 78.91 -84.39
CA ASN A 29 57.56 77.46 -84.49
C ASN A 29 58.25 76.86 -83.27
N ARG A 30 59.39 77.42 -82.83
CA ARG A 30 60.08 76.96 -81.59
C ARG A 30 59.20 77.13 -80.36
N GLU A 31 58.44 78.22 -80.27
CA GLU A 31 57.55 78.49 -79.14
C GLU A 31 56.33 77.56 -79.14
N HIS A 32 55.72 77.32 -80.30
CA HIS A 32 54.69 76.29 -80.45
C HIS A 32 55.21 74.89 -80.17
N GLN A 33 56.43 74.57 -80.59
CA GLN A 33 57.03 73.26 -80.35
C GLN A 33 57.28 73.04 -78.85
N ARG A 34 57.75 74.07 -78.13
CA ARG A 34 57.85 74.05 -76.66
C ARG A 34 56.47 73.92 -75.98
N GLN A 35 55.45 74.60 -76.48
CA GLN A 35 54.08 74.47 -75.96
C GLN A 35 53.53 73.06 -76.20
N MET A 36 53.74 72.48 -77.37
CA MET A 36 53.31 71.11 -77.70
C MET A 36 54.04 70.06 -76.86
N GLU A 37 55.34 70.22 -76.63
CA GLU A 37 56.12 69.35 -75.74
C GLU A 37 55.66 69.46 -74.28
N GLY A 38 55.35 70.68 -73.81
CA GLY A 38 54.80 70.92 -72.48
C GLY A 38 53.43 70.26 -72.29
N LEU A 39 52.53 70.47 -73.26
CA LEU A 39 51.20 69.84 -73.26
C LEU A 39 51.29 68.32 -73.38
N GLN A 40 52.21 67.77 -74.19
CA GLN A 40 52.43 66.32 -74.26
C GLN A 40 52.91 65.75 -72.92
N LYS A 41 53.80 66.47 -72.22
CA LYS A 41 54.29 66.06 -70.91
C LYS A 41 53.16 66.08 -69.87
N GLU A 42 52.37 67.14 -69.82
CA GLU A 42 51.19 67.24 -68.94
C GLU A 42 50.17 66.14 -69.24
N LEU A 43 49.87 65.88 -70.52
CA LEU A 43 48.98 64.81 -70.94
C LEU A 43 49.50 63.43 -70.50
N SER A 44 50.80 63.18 -70.62
CA SER A 44 51.43 61.94 -70.16
C SER A 44 51.38 61.77 -68.64
N GLN A 45 51.56 62.85 -67.88
CA GLN A 45 51.48 62.86 -66.42
C GLN A 45 50.04 62.62 -65.95
N ALA A 46 49.07 63.34 -66.53
CA ALA A 46 47.65 63.17 -66.24
C ALA A 46 47.17 61.75 -66.59
N ALA A 47 47.64 61.18 -67.71
CA ALA A 47 47.35 59.79 -68.07
C ALA A 47 47.89 58.81 -67.01
N GLY A 48 49.14 58.98 -66.56
CA GLY A 48 49.75 58.14 -65.52
C GLY A 48 49.05 58.26 -64.16
N GLU A 49 48.60 59.46 -63.77
CA GLU A 49 47.81 59.65 -62.56
C GLU A 49 46.43 58.99 -62.66
N ARG A 50 45.75 59.18 -63.80
CA ARG A 50 44.45 58.54 -64.08
C ARG A 50 44.55 57.03 -63.99
N ASP A 51 45.62 56.43 -64.51
CA ASP A 51 45.82 54.98 -64.46
C ASP A 51 46.07 54.51 -63.02
N LYS A 52 46.87 55.24 -62.21
CA LYS A 52 47.02 54.95 -60.76
C LYS A 52 45.70 55.05 -60.00
N TYR A 53 44.87 56.05 -60.30
CA TYR A 53 43.56 56.18 -59.67
C TYR A 53 42.62 55.05 -60.08
N ARG A 54 42.67 54.63 -61.36
CA ARG A 54 41.92 53.48 -61.86
C ARG A 54 42.29 52.21 -61.10
N ASP A 55 43.58 51.92 -60.94
CA ASP A 55 44.05 50.74 -60.21
C ASP A 55 43.59 50.77 -58.74
N ARG A 56 43.60 51.95 -58.10
CA ARG A 56 43.12 52.12 -56.73
C ARG A 56 41.61 51.90 -56.61
N VAL A 57 40.83 52.39 -57.56
CA VAL A 57 39.37 52.18 -57.61
C VAL A 57 39.06 50.70 -57.81
N GLU A 58 39.68 50.05 -58.78
CA GLU A 58 39.47 48.61 -59.06
C GLU A 58 39.85 47.74 -57.84
N SER A 59 40.96 48.08 -57.16
CA SER A 59 41.36 47.41 -55.92
C SER A 59 40.39 47.66 -54.77
N ALA A 60 39.83 48.87 -54.64
CA ALA A 60 38.85 49.19 -53.62
C ALA A 60 37.50 48.50 -53.90
N GLU A 61 37.05 48.47 -55.15
CA GLU A 61 35.85 47.76 -55.58
C GLU A 61 35.96 46.26 -55.30
N SER A 62 37.09 45.65 -55.66
CA SER A 62 37.36 44.24 -55.37
C SER A 62 37.28 43.92 -53.87
N ARG A 63 37.88 44.78 -53.01
CA ARG A 63 37.77 44.63 -51.55
C ARG A 63 36.33 44.81 -51.05
N ASN A 64 35.56 45.71 -51.65
CA ASN A 64 34.17 45.95 -51.26
C ASN A 64 33.30 44.72 -51.58
N VAL A 65 33.50 44.09 -52.74
CA VAL A 65 32.83 42.84 -53.09
C VAL A 65 33.19 41.72 -52.11
N GLU A 66 34.47 41.57 -51.75
CA GLU A 66 34.92 40.54 -50.79
C GLU A 66 34.38 40.80 -49.38
N LEU A 67 34.34 42.04 -48.92
CA LEU A 67 33.77 42.38 -47.62
C LEU A 67 32.26 42.18 -47.60
N SER A 68 31.57 42.54 -48.70
CA SER A 68 30.14 42.33 -48.85
C SER A 68 29.78 40.84 -48.78
N SER A 69 30.53 39.98 -49.47
CA SER A 69 30.30 38.53 -49.40
C SER A 69 30.55 37.97 -48.00
N LYS A 70 31.63 38.41 -47.32
CA LYS A 70 31.90 38.02 -45.93
C LYS A 70 30.79 38.46 -44.97
N VAL A 71 30.28 39.68 -45.11
CA VAL A 71 29.17 40.17 -44.29
C VAL A 71 27.93 39.31 -44.51
N GLN A 72 27.60 38.96 -45.76
CA GLN A 72 26.47 38.08 -46.06
C GLN A 72 26.63 36.69 -45.41
N THR A 73 27.82 36.07 -45.53
CA THR A 73 28.09 34.77 -44.90
C THR A 73 27.98 34.83 -43.38
N LEU A 74 28.61 35.82 -42.74
CA LEU A 74 28.56 35.98 -41.29
C LEU A 74 27.15 36.28 -40.78
N THR A 75 26.34 36.99 -41.57
CA THR A 75 24.95 37.27 -41.22
C THR A 75 24.12 35.99 -41.24
N ALA A 76 24.28 35.16 -42.28
CA ALA A 76 23.62 33.86 -42.36
C ALA A 76 24.06 32.91 -41.23
N GLU A 77 25.35 32.87 -40.89
CA GLU A 77 25.85 32.07 -39.77
C GLU A 77 25.30 32.54 -38.41
N LEU A 78 25.15 33.86 -38.23
CA LEU A 78 24.58 34.42 -37.01
C LEU A 78 23.08 34.09 -36.87
N GLU A 79 22.32 34.17 -37.97
CA GLU A 79 20.91 33.82 -37.99
C GLU A 79 20.69 32.34 -37.65
N GLU A 80 21.51 31.44 -38.21
CA GLU A 80 21.43 30.00 -37.90
C GLU A 80 21.81 29.73 -36.44
N ALA A 81 22.89 30.34 -35.94
CA ALA A 81 23.30 30.18 -34.54
C ALA A 81 22.25 30.71 -33.56
N GLN A 82 21.54 31.79 -33.92
CA GLN A 82 20.43 32.31 -33.12
C GLN A 82 19.26 31.34 -33.10
N LYS A 83 18.90 30.77 -34.25
CA LYS A 83 17.83 29.77 -34.35
C LYS A 83 18.17 28.52 -33.52
N ASP A 84 19.37 27.96 -33.68
CA ASP A 84 19.84 26.82 -32.89
C ASP A 84 19.79 27.11 -31.38
N ARG A 85 20.20 28.31 -30.98
CA ARG A 85 20.13 28.74 -29.58
C ARG A 85 18.69 28.76 -29.08
N THR A 86 17.75 29.32 -29.83
CA THR A 86 16.33 29.35 -29.43
C THR A 86 15.74 27.94 -29.31
N GLU A 87 16.06 27.04 -30.23
CA GLU A 87 15.61 25.64 -30.17
C GLU A 87 16.16 24.92 -28.92
N ARG A 88 17.42 25.19 -28.56
CA ARG A 88 18.04 24.64 -27.33
C ARG A 88 17.45 25.24 -26.06
N GLU A 89 17.14 26.53 -26.04
CA GLU A 89 16.47 27.17 -24.90
C GLU A 89 15.08 26.56 -24.68
N GLU A 90 14.30 26.34 -25.73
CA GLU A 90 13.02 25.63 -25.63
C GLU A 90 13.16 24.17 -25.15
N GLU A 91 14.18 23.44 -25.64
CA GLU A 91 14.46 22.07 -25.19
C GLU A 91 14.79 22.03 -23.70
N LEU A 92 15.63 22.97 -23.22
CA LEU A 92 15.97 23.09 -21.80
C LEU A 92 14.75 23.41 -20.93
N GLU A 93 13.88 24.31 -21.37
CA GLU A 93 12.64 24.61 -20.63
C GLU A 93 11.72 23.37 -20.54
N ARG A 94 11.58 22.61 -21.63
CA ARG A 94 10.80 21.36 -21.64
C ARG A 94 11.41 20.32 -20.70
N LEU A 95 12.73 20.17 -20.69
CA LEU A 95 13.43 19.26 -19.79
C LEU A 95 13.27 19.67 -18.32
N HIS A 96 13.40 20.96 -18.00
CA HIS A 96 13.16 21.46 -16.64
C HIS A 96 11.73 21.21 -16.18
N ALA A 97 10.73 21.46 -17.03
CA ALA A 97 9.33 21.16 -16.72
C ALA A 97 9.13 19.65 -16.46
N ARG A 98 9.79 18.80 -17.24
CA ARG A 98 9.72 17.34 -17.06
C ARG A 98 10.39 16.88 -15.77
N VAL A 99 11.54 17.44 -15.41
CA VAL A 99 12.22 17.15 -14.14
C VAL A 99 11.31 17.53 -12.98
N ALA A 100 10.75 18.74 -12.97
CA ALA A 100 9.83 19.18 -11.91
C ALA A 100 8.58 18.28 -11.78
N GLU A 101 8.02 17.82 -12.91
CA GLU A 101 6.90 16.87 -12.90
C GLU A 101 7.31 15.52 -12.27
N LEU A 102 8.50 15.01 -12.64
CA LEU A 102 9.00 13.74 -12.13
C LEU A 102 9.34 13.81 -10.64
N GLU A 103 9.93 14.91 -10.17
CA GLU A 103 10.18 15.17 -8.75
C GLU A 103 8.87 15.18 -7.95
N GLY A 104 7.85 15.89 -8.44
CA GLY A 104 6.53 15.90 -7.77
C GLY A 104 5.83 14.54 -7.78
N ARG A 105 6.11 13.68 -8.77
CA ARG A 105 5.63 12.28 -8.78
C ARG A 105 6.41 11.39 -7.82
N LEU A 106 7.72 11.61 -7.70
CA LEU A 106 8.59 10.89 -6.78
C LEU A 106 8.18 11.16 -5.33
N GLU A 107 8.00 12.42 -4.94
CA GLU A 107 7.56 12.80 -3.59
C GLU A 107 6.22 12.15 -3.21
N LYS A 108 5.25 12.13 -4.13
CA LYS A 108 3.98 11.44 -3.92
C LYS A 108 4.15 9.93 -3.74
N ALA A 109 5.04 9.32 -4.51
CA ALA A 109 5.32 7.88 -4.42
C ALA A 109 6.03 7.54 -3.11
N GLU A 110 6.97 8.37 -2.65
CA GLU A 110 7.65 8.23 -1.37
C GLU A 110 6.66 8.31 -0.21
N HIS A 111 5.78 9.31 -0.20
CA HIS A 111 4.72 9.40 0.81
C HIS A 111 3.76 8.20 0.80
N ALA A 112 3.42 7.70 -0.38
CA ALA A 112 2.58 6.50 -0.50
C ALA A 112 3.31 5.25 0.03
N ALA A 113 4.61 5.10 -0.24
CA ALA A 113 5.42 4.01 0.28
C ALA A 113 5.52 4.06 1.83
N ASP A 114 5.77 5.24 2.39
CA ASP A 114 5.80 5.43 3.85
C ASP A 114 4.46 5.15 4.53
N ALA A 115 3.36 5.49 3.86
CA ALA A 115 2.02 5.18 4.35
C ALA A 115 1.76 3.67 4.30
N TYR A 116 2.20 3.00 3.23
CA TYR A 116 2.08 1.56 3.07
C TYR A 116 2.87 0.79 4.14
N GLU A 117 4.13 1.14 4.38
CA GLU A 117 4.94 0.50 5.43
C GLU A 117 4.31 0.68 6.82
N ARG A 118 3.78 1.87 7.14
CA ARG A 118 3.06 2.10 8.40
C ARG A 118 1.82 1.22 8.55
N ILE A 119 1.04 1.04 7.49
CA ILE A 119 -0.16 0.17 7.51
C ILE A 119 0.25 -1.30 7.64
N LYS A 120 1.29 -1.71 6.94
CA LYS A 120 1.84 -3.07 6.99
C LYS A 120 2.33 -3.41 8.39
N ASP A 121 3.15 -2.57 9.01
CA ASP A 121 3.65 -2.76 10.38
C ASP A 121 2.51 -2.80 11.39
N ARG A 122 1.55 -1.88 11.26
CA ARG A 122 0.37 -1.87 12.14
C ARG A 122 -0.48 -3.12 11.99
N THR A 123 -0.70 -3.59 10.76
CA THR A 123 -1.46 -4.81 10.49
C THR A 123 -0.76 -6.02 11.07
N ALA A 124 0.54 -6.16 10.86
CA ALA A 124 1.34 -7.24 11.44
C ALA A 124 1.29 -7.24 12.98
N GLY A 125 1.34 -6.06 13.61
CA GLY A 125 1.17 -5.92 15.05
C GLY A 125 -0.21 -6.38 15.54
N ILE A 126 -1.28 -5.97 14.85
CA ILE A 126 -2.66 -6.38 15.18
C ILE A 126 -2.83 -7.89 15.04
N GLU A 127 -2.32 -8.49 13.96
CA GLU A 127 -2.39 -9.93 13.71
C GLU A 127 -1.68 -10.73 14.80
N LEU A 128 -0.47 -10.29 15.19
CA LEU A 128 0.29 -10.94 16.26
C LEU A 128 -0.45 -10.83 17.60
N GLU A 129 -0.98 -9.65 17.95
CA GLU A 129 -1.77 -9.48 19.16
C GLU A 129 -3.03 -10.34 19.17
N ALA A 130 -3.75 -10.38 18.05
CA ALA A 130 -4.95 -11.20 17.90
C ALA A 130 -4.62 -12.69 18.07
N HIS A 131 -3.52 -13.15 17.47
CA HIS A 131 -3.05 -14.53 17.62
C HIS A 131 -2.69 -14.84 19.09
N CYS A 132 -1.91 -13.99 19.75
CA CYS A 132 -1.55 -14.18 21.15
C CYS A 132 -2.78 -14.18 22.06
N ARG A 133 -3.75 -13.30 21.83
CA ARG A 133 -5.02 -13.27 22.58
C ARG A 133 -5.85 -14.53 22.35
N ALA A 134 -5.95 -15.00 21.11
CA ALA A 134 -6.66 -16.23 20.79
C ALA A 134 -6.05 -17.43 21.53
N GLN A 135 -4.71 -17.56 21.50
CA GLN A 135 -3.99 -18.60 22.25
C GLN A 135 -4.20 -18.49 23.76
N ALA A 136 -4.18 -17.27 24.31
CA ALA A 136 -4.42 -17.06 25.73
C ALA A 136 -5.86 -17.47 26.14
N VAL A 137 -6.85 -17.15 25.31
CA VAL A 137 -8.24 -17.55 25.53
C VAL A 137 -8.40 -19.07 25.44
N GLU A 138 -7.78 -19.71 24.45
CA GLU A 138 -7.79 -21.17 24.29
C GLU A 138 -7.14 -21.86 25.50
N ALA A 139 -5.95 -21.41 25.91
CA ALA A 139 -5.26 -21.94 27.08
C ALA A 139 -6.10 -21.78 28.36
N ALA A 140 -6.72 -20.62 28.55
CA ALA A 140 -7.62 -20.38 29.68
C ALA A 140 -8.85 -21.30 29.65
N ALA A 141 -9.45 -21.51 28.47
CA ALA A 141 -10.59 -22.41 28.31
C ALA A 141 -10.22 -23.85 28.65
N LEU A 142 -9.05 -24.34 28.21
CA LEU A 142 -8.56 -25.68 28.54
C LEU A 142 -8.40 -25.87 30.07
N VAL A 143 -7.82 -24.88 30.75
CA VAL A 143 -7.69 -24.91 32.22
C VAL A 143 -9.06 -24.94 32.91
N GLN A 144 -10.05 -24.18 32.42
CA GLN A 144 -11.40 -24.20 32.96
C GLN A 144 -12.11 -25.54 32.74
N VAL A 145 -11.95 -26.15 31.56
CA VAL A 145 -12.49 -27.48 31.26
C VAL A 145 -11.89 -28.53 32.19
N ASP A 146 -10.58 -28.52 32.39
CA ASP A 146 -9.92 -29.46 33.30
C ASP A 146 -10.37 -29.28 34.75
N LYS A 147 -10.55 -28.02 35.19
CA LYS A 147 -11.11 -27.72 36.52
C LYS A 147 -12.54 -28.25 36.66
N ALA A 148 -13.40 -27.95 35.69
CA ALA A 148 -14.79 -28.40 35.70
C ALA A 148 -14.90 -29.94 35.68
N ARG A 149 -14.03 -30.62 34.93
CA ARG A 149 -13.94 -32.09 34.94
C ARG A 149 -13.58 -32.63 36.32
N ARG A 150 -12.55 -32.08 36.97
CA ARG A 150 -12.15 -32.49 38.33
C ARG A 150 -13.26 -32.26 39.36
N GLU A 151 -13.94 -31.12 39.28
CA GLU A 151 -15.08 -30.82 40.16
C GLU A 151 -16.23 -31.80 39.96
N LEU A 152 -16.54 -32.17 38.70
CA LEU A 152 -17.55 -33.16 38.37
C LEU A 152 -17.17 -34.56 38.89
N GLU A 153 -15.92 -34.99 38.67
CA GLU A 153 -15.41 -36.27 39.18
C GLU A 153 -15.55 -36.34 40.71
N GLN A 154 -15.15 -35.29 41.43
CA GLN A 154 -15.32 -35.21 42.88
C GLN A 154 -16.79 -35.22 43.32
N TRP A 155 -17.68 -34.59 42.54
CA TRP A 155 -19.10 -34.61 42.84
C TRP A 155 -19.70 -36.01 42.64
N VAL A 156 -19.35 -36.71 41.56
CA VAL A 156 -19.79 -38.10 41.31
C VAL A 156 -19.35 -39.03 42.43
N VAL A 157 -18.09 -38.95 42.87
CA VAL A 157 -17.57 -39.75 44.00
C VAL A 157 -18.36 -39.46 45.29
N ARG A 158 -18.66 -38.18 45.57
CA ARG A 158 -19.45 -37.79 46.75
C ARG A 158 -20.88 -38.32 46.69
N VAL A 159 -21.54 -38.23 45.54
CA VAL A 159 -22.91 -38.73 45.35
C VAL A 159 -22.95 -40.25 45.49
N GLN A 160 -21.98 -40.96 44.92
CA GLN A 160 -21.85 -42.41 45.06
C GLN A 160 -21.68 -42.80 46.53
N ALA A 161 -20.76 -42.17 47.25
CA ALA A 161 -20.55 -42.42 48.68
C ALA A 161 -21.81 -42.13 49.52
N GLY A 162 -22.52 -41.03 49.24
CA GLY A 162 -23.78 -40.70 49.90
C GLY A 162 -24.89 -41.72 49.63
N TYR A 163 -24.97 -42.22 48.39
CA TYR A 163 -25.90 -43.29 48.04
C TYR A 163 -25.57 -44.61 48.75
N ASP A 164 -24.29 -45.01 48.77
CA ASP A 164 -23.85 -46.23 49.46
C ASP A 164 -24.12 -46.17 50.96
N GLN A 165 -23.90 -45.01 51.58
CA GLN A 165 -24.25 -44.77 52.98
C GLN A 165 -25.75 -44.92 53.20
N LEU A 166 -26.58 -44.22 52.41
CA LEU A 166 -28.03 -44.29 52.53
C LEU A 166 -28.55 -45.73 52.35
N ARG A 167 -28.02 -46.45 51.36
CA ARG A 167 -28.35 -47.87 51.13
C ARG A 167 -28.02 -48.72 52.36
N THR A 168 -26.83 -48.53 52.95
CA THR A 168 -26.39 -49.25 54.14
C THR A 168 -27.28 -48.94 55.36
N GLU A 169 -27.66 -47.67 55.55
CA GLU A 169 -28.58 -47.25 56.61
C GLU A 169 -29.98 -47.85 56.43
N VAL A 170 -30.49 -47.88 55.20
CA VAL A 170 -31.78 -48.52 54.87
C VAL A 170 -31.71 -50.04 55.13
N GLU A 171 -30.63 -50.72 54.73
CA GLU A 171 -30.44 -52.15 55.03
C GLU A 171 -30.37 -52.43 56.54
N ALA A 172 -29.71 -51.55 57.30
CA ALA A 172 -29.62 -51.66 58.76
C ALA A 172 -30.98 -51.44 59.44
N THR A 173 -31.76 -50.43 59.01
CA THR A 173 -33.10 -50.17 59.56
C THR A 173 -34.08 -51.27 59.21
N LEU A 174 -34.03 -51.81 57.99
CA LEU A 174 -34.84 -52.96 57.59
C LEU A 174 -34.50 -54.20 58.42
N SER A 175 -33.20 -54.51 58.58
CA SER A 175 -32.75 -55.64 59.40
C SER A 175 -33.19 -55.48 60.87
N HIS A 176 -33.12 -54.26 61.40
CA HIS A 176 -33.61 -53.96 62.74
C HIS A 176 -35.12 -54.18 62.87
N ALA A 177 -35.92 -53.63 61.94
CA ALA A 177 -37.36 -53.78 61.93
C ALA A 177 -37.78 -55.26 61.80
N SER A 178 -37.14 -56.02 60.91
CA SER A 178 -37.35 -57.47 60.78
C SER A 178 -37.01 -58.20 62.08
N GLY A 179 -35.89 -57.86 62.73
CA GLY A 179 -35.50 -58.46 64.01
C GLY A 179 -36.47 -58.14 65.15
N GLU A 180 -37.03 -56.92 65.21
CA GLU A 180 -38.09 -56.58 66.16
C GLU A 180 -39.40 -57.33 65.86
N LEU A 181 -39.78 -57.47 64.58
CA LEU A 181 -40.94 -58.28 64.19
C LEU A 181 -40.79 -59.75 64.56
N GLU A 182 -39.60 -60.33 64.37
CA GLU A 182 -39.30 -61.71 64.82
C GLU A 182 -39.39 -61.88 66.33
N LYS A 183 -39.00 -60.84 67.11
CA LYS A 183 -39.19 -60.87 68.57
C LYS A 183 -40.68 -60.82 68.91
N VAL A 184 -41.44 -59.94 68.29
CA VAL A 184 -42.90 -59.85 68.48
C VAL A 184 -43.55 -61.18 68.14
N GLN A 185 -43.21 -61.79 67.00
CA GLN A 185 -43.70 -63.10 66.62
C GLN A 185 -43.41 -64.16 67.68
N ARG A 186 -42.16 -64.26 68.16
CA ARG A 186 -41.78 -65.19 69.24
C ARG A 186 -42.54 -64.95 70.54
N THR A 187 -42.78 -63.69 70.90
CA THR A 187 -43.60 -63.38 72.08
C THR A 187 -45.05 -63.79 71.89
N MET A 188 -45.63 -63.60 70.71
CA MET A 188 -46.99 -64.06 70.40
C MET A 188 -47.09 -65.58 70.43
N GLU A 189 -46.14 -66.30 69.83
CA GLU A 189 -46.06 -67.76 69.90
C GLU A 189 -45.95 -68.25 71.35
N GLY A 190 -45.16 -67.56 72.18
CA GLY A 190 -45.07 -67.82 73.62
C GLY A 190 -46.41 -67.61 74.34
N VAL A 191 -47.12 -66.50 74.07
CA VAL A 191 -48.46 -66.25 74.62
C VAL A 191 -49.46 -67.31 74.17
N THR A 192 -49.43 -67.73 72.90
CA THR A 192 -50.27 -68.82 72.40
C THR A 192 -49.98 -70.13 73.14
N ALA A 193 -48.71 -70.48 73.34
CA ALA A 193 -48.33 -71.68 74.08
C ALA A 193 -48.76 -71.60 75.57
N GLU A 194 -48.65 -70.45 76.21
CA GLU A 194 -49.16 -70.24 77.57
C GLU A 194 -50.68 -70.38 77.65
N LEU A 195 -51.42 -69.85 76.68
CA LEU A 195 -52.87 -70.03 76.58
C LEU A 195 -53.23 -71.50 76.39
N ASP A 196 -52.55 -72.21 75.49
CA ASP A 196 -52.75 -73.65 75.29
C ASP A 196 -52.47 -74.46 76.57
N GLN A 197 -51.42 -74.08 77.31
CA GLN A 197 -51.11 -74.66 78.61
C GLN A 197 -52.22 -74.38 79.63
N ARG A 198 -52.70 -73.12 79.72
CA ARG A 198 -53.79 -72.75 80.64
C ARG A 198 -55.09 -73.45 80.28
N ASP A 199 -55.42 -73.59 79.01
CA ASP A 199 -56.56 -74.38 78.53
C ASP A 199 -56.41 -75.85 78.92
N GLY A 200 -55.20 -76.41 78.83
CA GLY A 200 -54.87 -77.74 79.31
C GLY A 200 -55.04 -77.89 80.83
N ASP A 201 -54.48 -76.97 81.61
CA ASP A 201 -54.60 -76.91 83.07
C ASP A 201 -56.07 -76.77 83.50
N LEU A 202 -56.84 -75.92 82.80
CA LEU A 202 -58.27 -75.72 83.05
C LEU A 202 -59.07 -76.99 82.75
N LYS A 203 -58.80 -77.67 81.63
CA LYS A 203 -59.41 -78.98 81.31
C LYS A 203 -59.06 -80.05 82.34
N ALA A 204 -57.82 -80.06 82.84
CA ALA A 204 -57.40 -80.96 83.91
C ALA A 204 -58.11 -80.64 85.22
N LEU A 205 -58.22 -79.37 85.59
CA LEU A 205 -58.97 -78.92 86.77
C LEU A 205 -60.46 -79.32 86.67
N MET A 206 -61.07 -79.13 85.49
CA MET A 206 -62.44 -79.58 85.21
C MET A 206 -62.59 -81.09 85.36
N ARG A 207 -61.65 -81.90 84.84
CA ARG A 207 -61.64 -83.35 85.09
C ARG A 207 -61.53 -83.69 86.57
N THR A 208 -60.63 -83.04 87.31
CA THR A 208 -60.52 -83.28 88.77
C THR A 208 -61.77 -82.84 89.52
N TYR A 209 -62.48 -81.81 89.06
CA TYR A 209 -63.77 -81.39 89.59
C TYR A 209 -64.88 -82.40 89.25
N GLU A 210 -64.89 -82.93 88.02
CA GLU A 210 -65.77 -84.03 87.59
C GLU A 210 -65.47 -85.36 88.30
N GLU A 211 -64.23 -85.57 88.77
CA GLU A 211 -63.84 -86.74 89.57
C GLU A 211 -64.12 -86.54 91.07
N ALA A 212 -63.97 -85.31 91.59
CA ALA A 212 -64.25 -84.94 92.98
C ALA A 212 -65.76 -84.79 93.26
N ILE A 213 -66.52 -84.38 92.25
CA ILE A 213 -67.97 -84.59 92.19
C ILE A 213 -68.16 -85.99 91.65
N GLY A 214 -68.14 -87.00 92.54
CA GLY A 214 -68.63 -88.34 92.22
C GLY A 214 -69.96 -88.27 91.45
N PRO A 215 -70.29 -89.30 90.66
CA PRO A 215 -71.20 -89.23 89.52
C PRO A 215 -72.36 -88.26 89.74
N GLN A 216 -72.51 -87.27 88.86
CA GLN A 216 -73.82 -86.60 88.77
C GLN A 216 -74.87 -87.72 88.62
N MET A 217 -75.83 -87.66 89.54
CA MET A 217 -76.86 -88.65 89.87
C MET A 217 -77.16 -89.68 88.75
N PRO A 218 -77.23 -90.98 89.09
CA PRO A 218 -78.04 -91.90 88.29
C PRO A 218 -79.41 -91.27 88.11
N ASP A 219 -79.93 -91.35 86.88
CA ASP A 219 -81.31 -91.05 86.54
C ASP A 219 -82.23 -91.48 87.70
N PRO A 220 -83.10 -90.59 88.24
CA PRO A 220 -84.06 -91.01 89.25
C PRO A 220 -84.88 -92.18 88.68
N LEU A 221 -84.93 -93.27 89.46
CA LEU A 221 -85.61 -94.53 89.13
C LEU A 221 -86.93 -94.31 88.39
N PRO A 222 -87.23 -95.11 87.35
CA PRO A 222 -88.53 -95.08 86.71
C PRO A 222 -89.60 -95.39 87.77
N LEU A 223 -90.53 -94.45 87.97
CA LEU A 223 -91.77 -94.76 88.66
C LEU A 223 -92.55 -95.71 87.74
N GLU A 224 -92.54 -96.99 88.06
CA GLU A 224 -93.54 -97.92 87.56
C GLU A 224 -94.92 -97.36 87.93
N GLU A 225 -95.69 -97.00 86.89
CA GLU A 225 -97.09 -96.65 87.00
C GLU A 225 -97.87 -97.84 87.57
N PRO A 226 -98.66 -97.67 88.64
CA PRO A 226 -99.69 -98.65 88.93
C PRO A 226 -100.83 -98.46 87.93
N ALA A 227 -100.83 -99.29 86.88
CA ALA A 227 -102.03 -99.61 86.14
C ALA A 227 -103.15 -100.00 87.13
N LYS A 228 -104.23 -99.22 87.15
CA LYS A 228 -105.60 -99.67 87.46
C LYS A 228 -106.61 -98.66 86.95
N LYS A 229 -107.18 -98.94 85.78
CA LYS A 229 -108.56 -99.45 85.60
C LYS A 229 -109.64 -98.37 85.82
N LYS A 230 -110.02 -97.68 84.75
CA LYS A 230 -111.33 -97.80 84.05
C LYS A 230 -111.36 -96.90 82.83
#